data_AF-E4QBM3-F1
#
_entry.id   AF-E4QBM3-F1
#
_cell.length_a   1.000
_cell.length_b   1.000
_cell.length_c   1.000
_cell.angle_alpha   90.00
_cell.angle_beta   90.00
_cell.angle_gamma   90.00
#
_symmetry.space_group_name_H-M   'P 1'
#
loop_
_entity.id
_entity.type
_entity.pdbx_description
1 polymer ?
#
loop_
_entity_poly.entity_id
_entity_poly.type
_entity_poly.pdbx_seq_one_letter_code
_entity_poly.pdbx_strand_id
1 'polypeptide(L)'
;MSNIAELRALETRKELGLAFYEPVDIFKVLHEIEGISVVIMEMSNKMSGLFTRKGKANLIVINSRKSLGHQRFTAAHEYYHFKYGKGVVSRICPIRKFADDNPEEREANIFALNLLVPADGLKYVLQKKTKGKQIGISDIIFLEQYFGVSHQCMLIRLRELGIINEQQKKEFSQNVITKAKEYGYSTQLYKDTSDKEIQVYSEYAELARKLLEAGRISYGKYEELLIEGGYAPLLFEPQQDTEGEINEFEDANSF
;
A
#
# COMPACT_ATOMS: atom_id res chain seq x y z
N MET A 1 -18.20 16.62 -15.01
CA MET A 1 -16.96 16.29 -15.73
C MET A 1 -16.15 15.41 -14.80
N SER A 2 -15.86 14.15 -15.19
CA SER A 2 -14.99 13.30 -14.37
C SER A 2 -13.59 13.90 -14.33
N ASN A 3 -12.96 13.87 -13.16
CA ASN A 3 -11.62 14.39 -12.98
C ASN A 3 -10.62 13.51 -13.76
N ILE A 4 -9.65 14.11 -14.48
CA ILE A 4 -8.65 13.35 -15.24
C ILE A 4 -7.90 12.32 -14.37
N ALA A 5 -7.67 12.62 -13.10
CA ALA A 5 -7.01 11.71 -12.16
C ALA A 5 -7.88 10.50 -11.78
N GLU A 6 -9.21 10.67 -11.73
CA GLU A 6 -10.16 9.59 -11.52
C GLU A 6 -10.17 8.65 -12.74
N LEU A 7 -10.19 9.20 -13.95
CA LEU A 7 -10.08 8.42 -15.18
C LEU A 7 -8.78 7.62 -15.24
N ARG A 8 -7.64 8.24 -14.92
CA ARG A 8 -6.33 7.58 -14.84
C ARG A 8 -6.32 6.42 -13.83
N ALA A 9 -6.98 6.59 -12.69
CA ALA A 9 -7.10 5.52 -11.70
C ALA A 9 -7.94 4.35 -12.23
N LEU A 10 -9.05 4.61 -12.92
CA LEU A 10 -9.88 3.58 -13.55
C LEU A 10 -9.14 2.86 -14.68
N GLU A 11 -8.43 3.59 -15.54
CA GLU A 11 -7.58 3.02 -16.60
C GLU A 11 -6.48 2.13 -16.00
N THR A 12 -5.80 2.61 -14.95
CA THR A 12 -4.79 1.83 -14.26
C THR A 12 -5.38 0.55 -13.65
N ARG A 13 -6.55 0.60 -13.01
CA ARG A 13 -7.20 -0.62 -12.50
C ARG A 13 -7.52 -1.61 -13.61
N LYS A 14 -7.94 -1.13 -14.79
CA LYS A 14 -8.21 -1.95 -15.96
C LYS A 14 -6.93 -2.60 -16.51
N GLU A 15 -5.83 -1.85 -16.61
CA GLU A 15 -4.52 -2.36 -17.02
C GLU A 15 -4.01 -3.45 -16.08
N LEU A 16 -4.27 -3.30 -14.78
CA LEU A 16 -3.95 -4.31 -13.76
C LEU A 16 -4.91 -5.50 -13.72
N GLY A 17 -5.96 -5.51 -14.57
CA GLY A 17 -6.95 -6.59 -14.60
C GLY A 17 -7.87 -6.67 -13.37
N LEU A 18 -7.92 -5.62 -12.55
CA LEU A 18 -8.69 -5.60 -11.30
C LEU A 18 -10.18 -5.37 -11.57
N ALA A 19 -11.04 -6.18 -10.95
CA ALA A 19 -12.48 -5.90 -10.97
C ALA A 19 -12.80 -4.59 -10.25
N PHE A 20 -13.92 -3.93 -10.56
CA PHE A 20 -14.22 -2.58 -10.05
C PHE A 20 -14.41 -2.51 -8.51
N TYR A 21 -14.67 -3.64 -7.85
CA TYR A 21 -14.85 -3.74 -6.38
C TYR A 21 -13.68 -4.42 -5.67
N GLU A 22 -12.66 -4.86 -6.40
CA GLU A 22 -11.56 -5.64 -5.85
C GLU A 22 -10.56 -4.73 -5.10
N PRO A 23 -10.11 -5.11 -3.89
CA PRO A 23 -9.02 -4.39 -3.25
C PRO A 23 -7.72 -4.54 -4.04
N VAL A 24 -6.81 -3.57 -3.92
CA VAL A 24 -5.49 -3.62 -4.57
C VAL A 24 -4.39 -3.73 -3.52
N ASP A 25 -3.52 -4.73 -3.65
CA ASP A 25 -2.27 -4.76 -2.91
C ASP A 25 -1.23 -3.89 -3.65
N ILE A 26 -1.18 -2.62 -3.26
CA ILE A 26 -0.34 -1.63 -3.95
C ILE A 26 1.16 -1.95 -3.87
N PHE A 27 1.63 -2.57 -2.79
CA PHE A 27 3.06 -2.93 -2.69
C PHE A 27 3.39 -4.04 -3.66
N LYS A 28 2.51 -5.05 -3.75
CA LYS A 28 2.64 -6.13 -4.74
C LYS A 28 2.58 -5.61 -6.17
N VAL A 29 1.60 -4.75 -6.49
CA VAL A 29 1.47 -4.14 -7.82
C VAL A 29 2.74 -3.38 -8.21
N LEU A 30 3.25 -2.52 -7.32
CA LEU A 30 4.45 -1.74 -7.58
C LEU A 30 5.66 -2.63 -7.86
N HIS A 31 5.87 -3.64 -7.02
CA HIS A 31 7.02 -4.52 -7.15
C HIS A 31 6.91 -5.50 -8.32
N GLU A 32 5.87 -6.33 -8.34
CA GLU A 32 5.80 -7.52 -9.19
C GLU A 32 5.26 -7.23 -10.60
N ILE A 33 4.46 -6.16 -10.75
CA ILE A 33 3.83 -5.82 -12.03
C ILE A 33 4.54 -4.65 -12.70
N GLU A 34 4.84 -3.60 -11.93
CA GLU A 34 5.41 -2.36 -12.45
C GLU A 34 6.95 -2.33 -12.41
N GLY A 35 7.60 -3.29 -11.74
CA GLY A 35 9.06 -3.32 -11.61
C GLY A 35 9.61 -2.13 -10.82
N ILE A 36 8.86 -1.65 -9.83
CA ILE A 36 9.21 -0.53 -8.96
C ILE A 36 9.55 -1.09 -7.58
N SER A 37 10.79 -0.86 -7.14
CA SER A 37 11.20 -1.26 -5.80
C SER A 37 10.49 -0.40 -4.75
N VAL A 38 10.04 -1.00 -3.65
CA VAL A 38 9.45 -0.30 -2.52
C VAL A 38 10.27 -0.56 -1.27
N VAL A 39 10.73 0.49 -0.61
CA VAL A 39 11.44 0.41 0.68
C VAL A 39 10.62 1.10 1.75
N ILE A 40 10.30 0.39 2.82
CA ILE A 40 9.62 0.95 3.99
C ILE A 40 10.65 1.06 5.11
N MET A 41 10.97 2.29 5.50
CA MET A 41 11.99 2.58 6.52
C MET A 41 11.64 3.83 7.31
N GLU A 42 12.30 4.03 8.45
CA GLU A 42 12.10 5.26 9.22
C GLU A 42 12.58 6.48 8.44
N MET A 43 11.72 7.50 8.39
CA MET A 43 12.05 8.80 7.82
C MET A 43 11.65 9.91 8.80
N SER A 44 12.03 11.15 8.51
CA SER A 44 11.53 12.32 9.24
C SER A 44 10.00 12.32 9.29
N ASN A 45 9.42 12.61 10.47
CA ASN A 45 7.96 12.65 10.66
C ASN A 45 7.22 13.55 9.66
N LYS A 46 7.91 14.54 9.09
CA LYS A 46 7.37 15.49 8.10
C LYS A 46 7.28 14.93 6.68
N MET A 47 7.81 13.73 6.42
CA MET A 47 7.77 13.05 5.12
C MET A 47 6.84 11.84 5.18
N SER A 48 6.07 11.62 4.11
CA SER A 48 5.28 10.40 3.96
C SER A 48 6.01 9.38 3.10
N GLY A 49 6.66 9.87 2.04
CA GLY A 49 7.42 9.05 1.12
C GLY A 49 8.11 9.92 0.07
N LEU A 50 8.78 9.25 -0.86
CA LEU A 50 9.40 9.85 -2.02
C LEU A 50 9.47 8.81 -3.13
N PHE A 51 9.61 9.28 -4.36
CA PHE A 51 9.99 8.43 -5.48
C PHE A 51 11.26 8.95 -6.13
N THR A 52 12.02 8.02 -6.72
CA THR A 52 13.22 8.32 -7.49
C THR A 52 13.36 7.36 -8.66
N ARG A 53 13.86 7.88 -9.78
CA ARG A 53 14.16 7.14 -11.00
C ARG A 53 15.59 7.43 -11.41
N LYS A 54 16.43 6.40 -11.50
CA LYS A 54 17.82 6.53 -11.94
C LYS A 54 18.15 5.45 -12.97
N GLY A 55 18.24 5.84 -14.23
CA GLY A 55 18.45 4.90 -15.34
C GLY A 55 17.30 3.90 -15.44
N LYS A 56 17.60 2.62 -15.23
CA LYS A 56 16.60 1.53 -15.20
C LYS A 56 16.01 1.28 -13.80
N ALA A 57 16.58 1.88 -12.75
CA ALA A 57 16.13 1.66 -11.39
C ALA A 57 14.99 2.61 -11.02
N ASN A 58 13.90 2.04 -10.52
CA ASN A 58 12.72 2.76 -10.03
C ASN A 58 12.53 2.41 -8.55
N LEU A 59 12.43 3.42 -7.69
CA LEU A 59 12.33 3.24 -6.25
C LEU A 59 11.31 4.19 -5.65
N ILE A 60 10.43 3.65 -4.81
CA ILE A 60 9.55 4.37 -3.90
C ILE A 60 10.00 4.07 -2.48
N VAL A 61 10.20 5.11 -1.67
CA VAL A 61 10.51 4.98 -0.24
C VAL A 61 9.33 5.50 0.57
N ILE A 62 8.92 4.76 1.59
CA ILE A 62 7.75 5.03 2.40
C ILE A 62 8.14 5.10 3.87
N ASN A 63 7.62 6.09 4.58
CA ASN A 63 7.94 6.29 5.98
C ASN A 63 7.22 5.28 6.88
N SER A 64 7.98 4.40 7.53
CA SER A 64 7.48 3.39 8.46
C SER A 64 6.78 4.00 9.69
N ARG A 65 7.07 5.26 10.04
CA ARG A 65 6.43 5.99 11.16
C ARG A 65 5.00 6.45 10.87
N LYS A 66 4.46 6.10 9.69
CA LYS A 66 3.05 6.34 9.31
C LYS A 66 2.28 5.04 9.42
N SER A 67 0.96 5.13 9.64
CA SER A 67 0.16 3.91 9.74
C SER A 67 0.17 3.10 8.45
N LEU A 68 0.02 1.78 8.53
CA LEU A 68 0.02 0.93 7.32
C LEU A 68 -0.98 1.41 6.25
N GLY A 69 -2.17 1.87 6.65
CA GLY A 69 -3.14 2.44 5.71
C GLY A 69 -2.66 3.74 5.04
N HIS A 70 -1.90 4.57 5.77
CA HIS A 70 -1.25 5.77 5.22
C HIS A 70 -0.08 5.41 4.30
N GLN A 71 0.68 4.38 4.63
CA GLN A 71 1.77 3.87 3.79
C GLN A 71 1.24 3.40 2.44
N ARG A 72 0.15 2.62 2.42
CA ARG A 72 -0.52 2.19 1.17
C ARG A 72 -1.06 3.36 0.35
N PHE A 73 -1.68 4.35 0.99
CA PHE A 73 -2.08 5.59 0.32
C PHE A 73 -0.87 6.37 -0.23
N THR A 74 0.24 6.35 0.51
CA THR A 74 1.49 6.98 0.08
C THR A 74 1.99 6.33 -1.20
N ALA A 75 2.12 4.99 -1.21
CA ALA A 75 2.52 4.20 -2.36
C ALA A 75 1.67 4.48 -3.61
N ALA A 76 0.34 4.46 -3.47
CA ALA A 76 -0.58 4.67 -4.60
C ALA A 76 -0.46 6.07 -5.24
N HIS A 77 -0.08 7.08 -4.46
CA HIS A 77 0.14 8.43 -4.99
C HIS A 77 1.57 8.59 -5.51
N GLU A 78 2.59 7.99 -4.90
CA GLU A 78 3.92 8.00 -5.52
C GLU A 78 3.89 7.26 -6.87
N TYR A 79 3.05 6.23 -6.99
CA TYR A 79 2.77 5.56 -8.25
C TYR A 79 2.15 6.51 -9.30
N TYR A 80 1.28 7.43 -8.90
CA TYR A 80 0.78 8.47 -9.80
C TYR A 80 1.92 9.29 -10.38
N HIS A 81 2.80 9.82 -9.53
CA HIS A 81 3.91 10.63 -10.01
C HIS A 81 4.88 9.82 -10.86
N PHE A 82 5.10 8.55 -10.52
CA PHE A 82 5.89 7.66 -11.35
C PHE A 82 5.31 7.48 -12.75
N LYS A 83 4.00 7.21 -12.83
CA LYS A 83 3.31 6.86 -14.09
C LYS A 83 2.99 8.08 -14.96
N TYR A 84 2.67 9.22 -14.34
CA TYR A 84 2.15 10.40 -15.04
C TYR A 84 3.00 11.68 -14.86
N GLY A 85 3.96 11.68 -13.93
CA GLY A 85 4.88 12.79 -13.71
C GLY A 85 5.88 12.91 -14.85
N LYS A 86 5.71 13.91 -15.72
CA LYS A 86 6.61 14.11 -16.86
C LYS A 86 7.95 14.68 -16.42
N GLY A 87 9.05 13.96 -16.70
CA GLY A 87 10.42 14.46 -16.56
C GLY A 87 10.93 14.59 -15.11
N VAL A 88 10.18 14.11 -14.13
CA VAL A 88 10.58 14.17 -12.71
C VAL A 88 11.46 12.96 -12.39
N VAL A 89 12.72 13.24 -12.03
CA VAL A 89 13.73 12.22 -11.72
C VAL A 89 13.67 11.81 -10.24
N SER A 90 13.28 12.72 -9.35
CA SER A 90 13.10 12.47 -7.92
C SER A 90 12.19 13.54 -7.30
N ARG A 91 11.33 13.16 -6.36
CA ARG A 91 10.48 14.08 -5.58
C ARG A 91 10.35 13.60 -4.14
N ILE A 92 10.53 14.51 -3.20
CA ILE A 92 10.23 14.29 -1.78
C ILE A 92 8.81 14.78 -1.49
N CYS A 93 7.96 13.91 -0.96
CA CYS A 93 6.56 14.23 -0.69
C CYS A 93 6.33 14.43 0.83
N PRO A 94 5.95 15.65 1.26
CA PRO A 94 5.70 15.92 2.68
C PRO A 94 4.42 15.21 3.17
N ILE A 95 4.07 15.40 4.45
CA ILE A 95 2.79 14.93 5.00
C ILE A 95 1.65 15.48 4.13
N ARG A 96 0.91 14.59 3.47
CA ARG A 96 -0.15 15.00 2.56
C ARG A 96 -1.33 15.58 3.32
N LYS A 97 -1.65 16.83 3.02
CA LYS A 97 -2.98 17.39 3.29
C LYS A 97 -3.79 17.19 2.02
N PHE A 98 -5.01 16.66 2.14
CA PHE A 98 -5.93 16.51 0.99
C PHE A 98 -6.31 17.87 0.34
N ALA A 99 -6.02 18.98 1.03
CA ALA A 99 -6.12 20.35 0.51
C ALA A 99 -4.71 20.89 0.24
N ASP A 100 -4.07 20.38 -0.81
CA ASP A 100 -2.84 20.95 -1.36
C ASP A 100 -3.20 21.96 -2.45
N ASP A 101 -2.52 23.10 -2.47
CA ASP A 101 -2.71 24.15 -3.47
C ASP A 101 -2.04 23.77 -4.81
N ASN A 102 -1.18 22.73 -4.82
CA ASN A 102 -0.58 22.20 -6.04
C ASN A 102 -1.57 21.27 -6.79
N PRO A 103 -1.96 21.61 -8.04
CA PRO A 103 -2.87 20.79 -8.84
C PRO A 103 -2.38 19.34 -9.05
N GLU A 104 -1.08 19.12 -9.22
CA GLU A 104 -0.52 17.78 -9.46
C GLU A 104 -0.63 16.90 -8.21
N GLU A 105 -0.36 17.44 -7.03
CA GLU A 105 -0.51 16.75 -5.74
C GLU A 105 -1.98 16.41 -5.47
N ARG A 106 -2.89 17.32 -5.86
CA ARG A 106 -4.32 17.08 -5.80
C ARG A 106 -4.73 15.94 -6.73
N GLU A 107 -4.24 15.93 -7.97
CA GLU A 107 -4.48 14.83 -8.91
C GLU A 107 -3.93 13.51 -8.37
N ALA A 108 -2.72 13.51 -7.80
CA ALA A 108 -2.11 12.33 -7.21
C ALA A 108 -2.93 11.78 -6.02
N ASN A 109 -3.47 12.66 -5.17
CA ASN A 109 -4.38 12.28 -4.09
C ASN A 109 -5.71 11.70 -4.61
N ILE A 110 -6.29 12.30 -5.65
CA ILE A 110 -7.53 11.82 -6.28
C ILE A 110 -7.29 10.47 -6.96
N PHE A 111 -6.17 10.31 -7.66
CA PHE A 111 -5.76 9.06 -8.27
C PHE A 111 -5.62 7.97 -7.21
N ALA A 112 -4.84 8.21 -6.14
CA ALA A 112 -4.61 7.23 -5.10
C ALA A 112 -5.92 6.81 -4.41
N LEU A 113 -6.80 7.76 -4.14
CA LEU A 113 -8.10 7.49 -3.53
C LEU A 113 -8.99 6.62 -4.42
N ASN A 114 -9.03 6.89 -5.73
CA ASN A 114 -9.84 6.13 -6.69
C ASN A 114 -9.22 4.78 -7.07
N LEU A 115 -7.88 4.68 -7.06
CA LEU A 115 -7.17 3.43 -7.28
C LEU A 115 -7.41 2.46 -6.12
N LEU A 116 -7.31 2.95 -4.88
CA LEU A 116 -7.49 2.13 -3.66
C LEU A 116 -8.97 1.90 -3.33
N VAL A 117 -9.83 2.92 -3.49
CA VAL A 117 -11.24 2.89 -3.08
C VAL A 117 -12.14 3.45 -4.21
N PRO A 118 -12.33 2.69 -5.30
CA PRO A 118 -13.18 3.10 -6.42
C PRO A 118 -14.63 3.34 -5.95
N ALA A 119 -15.27 4.40 -6.44
CA ALA A 119 -16.57 4.85 -5.95
C ALA A 119 -17.65 3.77 -6.08
N ASP A 120 -17.74 3.14 -7.24
CA ASP A 120 -18.73 2.10 -7.51
C ASP A 120 -18.41 0.81 -6.77
N GLY A 121 -17.12 0.48 -6.62
CA GLY A 121 -16.67 -0.65 -5.80
C GLY A 121 -17.06 -0.49 -4.34
N LEU A 122 -16.83 0.69 -3.76
CA LEU A 122 -17.21 1.01 -2.39
C LEU A 122 -18.72 0.92 -2.20
N LYS A 123 -19.52 1.53 -3.07
CA LYS A 123 -20.99 1.47 -3.01
C LYS A 123 -21.49 0.02 -3.11
N TYR A 124 -20.91 -0.78 -4.00
CA TYR A 124 -21.27 -2.19 -4.17
C TYR A 124 -20.98 -3.01 -2.91
N VAL A 125 -19.78 -2.90 -2.36
CA VAL A 125 -19.37 -3.64 -1.15
C VAL A 125 -20.21 -3.19 0.06
N LEU A 126 -20.43 -1.88 0.21
CA LEU A 126 -21.29 -1.32 1.26
C LEU A 126 -22.72 -1.85 1.15
N GLN A 127 -23.31 -1.82 -0.05
CA GLN A 127 -24.68 -2.30 -0.27
C GLN A 127 -24.82 -3.78 0.09
N LYS A 128 -23.83 -4.61 -0.25
CA LYS A 128 -23.79 -6.03 0.15
C LYS A 128 -23.70 -6.20 1.67
N LYS A 129 -22.90 -5.35 2.34
CA LYS A 129 -22.68 -5.41 3.79
C LYS A 129 -23.92 -4.97 4.58
N THR A 130 -24.49 -3.82 4.26
CA THR A 130 -25.60 -3.22 5.05
C THR A 130 -26.98 -3.66 4.58
N LYS A 131 -27.09 -4.24 3.37
CA LYS A 131 -28.36 -4.54 2.71
C LYS A 131 -29.27 -3.31 2.58
N GLY A 132 -28.68 -2.14 2.36
CA GLY A 132 -29.38 -0.86 2.21
C GLY A 132 -29.76 -0.17 3.53
N LYS A 133 -29.34 -0.72 4.68
CA LYS A 133 -29.51 -0.06 5.98
C LYS A 133 -28.50 1.08 6.17
N GLN A 134 -28.78 1.94 7.14
CA GLN A 134 -27.87 3.01 7.54
C GLN A 134 -26.52 2.43 7.99
N ILE A 135 -25.43 3.07 7.54
CA ILE A 135 -24.07 2.67 7.85
C ILE A 135 -23.73 2.92 9.33
N GLY A 136 -23.14 1.92 9.98
CA GLY A 136 -22.56 2.04 11.32
C GLY A 136 -21.04 2.00 11.32
N ILE A 137 -20.42 2.22 12.49
CA ILE A 137 -18.97 2.21 12.64
C ILE A 137 -18.34 0.83 12.32
N SER A 138 -19.04 -0.27 12.62
CA SER A 138 -18.59 -1.62 12.26
C SER A 138 -18.55 -1.85 10.75
N ASP A 139 -19.45 -1.22 9.99
CA ASP A 139 -19.44 -1.27 8.52
C ASP A 139 -18.28 -0.45 7.94
N ILE A 140 -17.97 0.70 8.54
CA ILE A 140 -16.81 1.52 8.16
C ILE A 140 -15.51 0.74 8.41
N ILE A 141 -15.40 0.10 9.58
CA ILE A 141 -14.26 -0.74 9.93
C ILE A 141 -14.14 -1.94 8.98
N PHE A 142 -15.27 -2.55 8.61
CA PHE A 142 -15.25 -3.60 7.60
C PHE A 142 -14.70 -3.09 6.25
N LEU A 143 -15.15 -1.91 5.80
CA LEU A 143 -14.75 -1.35 4.50
C LEU A 143 -13.27 -0.97 4.46
N GLU A 144 -12.75 -0.33 5.50
CA GLU A 144 -11.33 0.04 5.55
C GLU A 144 -10.41 -1.18 5.59
N GLN A 145 -10.84 -2.26 6.24
CA GLN A 145 -10.12 -3.54 6.26
C GLN A 145 -10.19 -4.23 4.89
N TYR A 146 -11.37 -4.21 4.26
CA TYR A 146 -11.59 -4.76 2.92
C TYR A 146 -10.71 -4.06 1.88
N PHE A 147 -10.71 -2.72 1.82
CA PHE A 147 -9.90 -1.95 0.88
C PHE A 147 -8.46 -1.73 1.35
N GLY A 148 -8.14 -2.08 2.60
CA GLY A 148 -6.81 -1.94 3.16
C GLY A 148 -6.32 -0.50 3.33
N VAL A 149 -7.20 0.46 3.59
CA VAL A 149 -6.88 1.91 3.69
C VAL A 149 -7.02 2.46 5.10
N SER A 150 -6.41 3.60 5.41
CA SER A 150 -6.57 4.19 6.75
C SER A 150 -8.01 4.63 7.03
N HIS A 151 -8.38 4.68 8.31
CA HIS A 151 -9.70 5.14 8.74
C HIS A 151 -10.03 6.54 8.22
N GLN A 152 -9.05 7.45 8.28
CA GLN A 152 -9.20 8.80 7.75
C GLN A 152 -9.48 8.80 6.23
N CYS A 153 -8.79 7.95 5.47
CA CYS A 153 -9.02 7.82 4.03
C CYS A 153 -10.45 7.35 3.74
N MET A 154 -10.92 6.31 4.43
CA MET A 154 -12.28 5.78 4.27
C MET A 154 -13.34 6.84 4.62
N LEU A 155 -13.18 7.54 5.75
CA LEU A 155 -14.11 8.61 6.14
C LEU A 155 -14.15 9.78 5.13
N ILE A 156 -13.00 10.15 4.57
CA ILE A 156 -12.94 11.16 3.50
C ILE A 156 -13.72 10.69 2.28
N ARG A 157 -13.53 9.42 1.88
CA ARG A 157 -14.20 8.85 0.71
C ARG A 157 -15.71 8.75 0.89
N LEU A 158 -16.16 8.24 2.04
CA LEU A 158 -17.59 8.14 2.36
C LEU A 158 -18.27 9.52 2.35
N ARG A 159 -17.59 10.54 2.87
CA ARG A 159 -18.07 11.92 2.86
C ARG A 159 -18.11 12.52 1.45
N GLU A 160 -17.06 12.31 0.67
CA GLU A 160 -16.99 12.76 -0.74
C GLU A 160 -18.15 12.19 -1.57
N LEU A 161 -18.50 10.93 -1.34
CA LEU A 161 -19.61 10.25 -2.02
C LEU A 161 -21.00 10.56 -1.42
N GLY A 162 -21.08 11.40 -0.39
CA GLY A 162 -22.33 11.76 0.28
C GLY A 162 -22.99 10.63 1.09
N ILE A 163 -22.24 9.57 1.39
CA ILE A 163 -22.73 8.43 2.19
C ILE A 163 -22.82 8.80 3.67
N ILE A 164 -21.92 9.66 4.13
CA ILE A 164 -21.95 10.27 5.47
C ILE A 164 -21.83 11.78 5.37
N ASN A 165 -22.40 12.50 6.34
CA ASN A 165 -22.23 13.94 6.47
C ASN A 165 -21.04 14.30 7.41
N GLU A 166 -20.74 15.60 7.55
CA GLU A 166 -19.64 16.07 8.41
C GLU A 166 -19.82 15.73 9.89
N GLN A 167 -21.07 15.71 10.39
CA GLN A 167 -21.35 15.36 11.78
C GLN A 167 -21.04 13.89 12.03
N GLN A 168 -21.53 13.00 11.16
CA GLN A 168 -21.24 11.57 11.20
C GLN A 168 -19.73 11.29 11.04
N LYS A 169 -19.04 12.01 10.14
CA LYS A 169 -17.59 11.89 9.99
C LYS A 169 -16.86 12.20 11.30
N LYS A 170 -17.26 13.26 12.02
CA LYS A 170 -16.70 13.61 13.32
C LYS A 170 -17.00 12.52 14.36
N GLU A 171 -18.23 12.05 14.44
CA GLU A 171 -18.65 10.97 15.34
C GLU A 171 -17.86 9.68 15.11
N PHE A 172 -17.72 9.25 13.85
CA PHE A 172 -17.05 8.01 13.50
C PHE A 172 -15.54 8.05 13.68
N SER A 173 -14.92 9.24 13.69
CA SER A 173 -13.46 9.39 13.84
C SER A 173 -12.87 8.97 15.19
N GLN A 174 -13.71 8.70 16.19
CA GLN A 174 -13.28 8.46 17.57
C GLN A 174 -13.05 6.97 17.88
N ASN A 175 -11.99 6.69 18.63
CA ASN A 175 -11.66 5.38 19.22
C ASN A 175 -11.59 4.21 18.21
N VAL A 176 -11.16 4.47 16.97
CA VAL A 176 -11.16 3.45 15.90
C VAL A 176 -10.37 2.19 16.27
N ILE A 177 -9.21 2.32 16.92
CA ILE A 177 -8.37 1.17 17.29
C ILE A 177 -9.09 0.26 18.28
N THR A 178 -9.73 0.84 19.30
CA THR A 178 -10.51 0.10 20.29
C THR A 178 -11.69 -0.60 19.64
N LYS A 179 -12.48 0.13 18.84
CA LYS A 179 -13.63 -0.43 18.14
C LYS A 179 -13.22 -1.54 17.16
N ALA A 180 -12.12 -1.38 16.43
CA ALA A 180 -11.61 -2.40 15.53
C ALA A 180 -11.30 -3.71 16.29
N LYS A 181 -10.67 -3.62 17.47
CA LYS A 181 -10.44 -4.79 18.34
C LYS A 181 -11.74 -5.40 18.84
N GLU A 182 -12.68 -4.59 19.32
CA GLU A 182 -13.99 -5.05 19.82
C GLU A 182 -14.78 -5.81 18.75
N TYR A 183 -14.65 -5.42 17.49
CA TYR A 183 -15.25 -6.11 16.35
C TYR A 183 -14.39 -7.23 15.74
N GLY A 184 -13.22 -7.54 16.33
CA GLY A 184 -12.36 -8.66 15.90
C GLY A 184 -11.43 -8.39 14.72
N TYR A 185 -11.18 -7.14 14.36
CA TYR A 185 -10.28 -6.78 13.26
C TYR A 185 -8.85 -6.51 13.72
N SER A 186 -7.89 -6.71 12.80
CA SER A 186 -6.50 -6.33 13.01
C SER A 186 -6.35 -4.82 13.19
N THR A 187 -5.44 -4.43 14.09
CA THR A 187 -5.13 -3.00 14.34
C THR A 187 -3.96 -2.46 13.53
N GLN A 188 -3.30 -3.32 12.73
CA GLN A 188 -2.11 -2.94 11.95
C GLN A 188 -2.38 -1.76 11.02
N LEU A 189 -3.60 -1.66 10.48
CA LEU A 189 -3.99 -0.60 9.56
C LEU A 189 -3.89 0.82 10.15
N TYR A 190 -4.01 0.92 11.48
CA TYR A 190 -4.05 2.20 12.21
C TYR A 190 -2.74 2.51 12.95
N LYS A 191 -1.80 1.55 12.99
CA LYS A 191 -0.52 1.68 13.67
C LYS A 191 0.59 1.86 12.66
N ASP A 192 1.62 2.60 13.06
CA ASP A 192 2.87 2.64 12.31
C ASP A 192 3.55 1.28 12.30
N THR A 193 4.57 1.14 11.46
CA THR A 193 5.36 -0.08 11.31
C THR A 193 6.83 0.19 11.63
N SER A 194 7.09 1.15 12.53
CA SER A 194 8.46 1.48 12.95
C SER A 194 9.09 0.41 13.84
N ASP A 195 8.26 -0.46 14.41
CA ASP A 195 8.66 -1.66 15.14
C ASP A 195 9.20 -2.78 14.24
N LYS A 196 8.96 -2.69 12.93
CA LYS A 196 9.48 -3.64 11.96
C LYS A 196 10.86 -3.20 11.47
N GLU A 197 11.70 -4.17 11.16
CA GLU A 197 12.91 -3.94 10.38
C GLU A 197 12.59 -3.32 9.01
N ILE A 198 13.62 -2.85 8.31
CA ILE A 198 13.48 -2.29 6.96
C ILE A 198 12.81 -3.34 6.07
N GLN A 199 11.66 -3.00 5.50
CA GLN A 199 10.95 -3.90 4.58
C GLN A 199 11.30 -3.48 3.15
N VAL A 200 11.76 -4.43 2.34
CA VAL A 200 12.14 -4.20 0.94
C VAL A 200 11.34 -5.13 0.03
N TYR A 201 10.60 -4.53 -0.89
CA TYR A 201 9.90 -5.22 -1.98
C TYR A 201 10.66 -4.90 -3.27
N SER A 202 11.50 -5.82 -3.72
CA SER A 202 12.36 -5.62 -4.89
C SER A 202 12.89 -6.95 -5.41
N GLU A 203 13.14 -7.02 -6.72
CA GLU A 203 13.86 -8.13 -7.36
C GLU A 203 15.36 -8.12 -7.00
N TYR A 204 15.84 -7.12 -6.25
CA TYR A 204 17.26 -6.91 -5.99
C TYR A 204 17.97 -8.15 -5.41
N ALA A 205 17.38 -8.77 -4.38
CA ALA A 205 17.96 -9.97 -3.77
C ALA A 205 17.96 -11.17 -4.73
N GLU A 206 16.88 -11.34 -5.49
CA GLU A 206 16.76 -12.41 -6.51
C GLU A 206 17.79 -12.23 -7.63
N LEU A 207 18.00 -11.00 -8.11
CA LEU A 207 19.00 -10.69 -9.12
C LEU A 207 20.42 -10.95 -8.61
N ALA A 208 20.73 -10.54 -7.36
CA ALA A 208 22.01 -10.85 -6.73
C ALA A 208 22.24 -12.38 -6.64
N ARG A 209 21.19 -13.13 -6.28
CA ARG A 209 21.25 -14.60 -6.23
C ARG A 209 21.50 -15.23 -7.59
N LYS A 210 20.76 -14.80 -8.63
CA LYS A 210 20.95 -15.28 -10.02
C LYS A 210 22.37 -14.99 -10.54
N LEU A 211 22.94 -13.84 -10.19
CA LEU A 211 24.31 -13.49 -10.57
C LEU A 211 25.34 -14.40 -9.89
N LEU A 212 25.12 -14.75 -8.62
CA LEU A 212 25.97 -15.69 -7.89
C LEU A 212 25.89 -17.09 -8.51
N GLU A 213 24.67 -17.59 -8.75
CA GLU A 213 24.42 -18.91 -9.36
C GLU A 213 25.00 -19.01 -10.79
N ALA A 214 24.96 -17.93 -11.55
CA ALA A 214 25.58 -17.84 -12.86
C ALA A 214 27.11 -17.64 -12.83
N GLY A 215 27.73 -17.62 -11.65
CA GLY A 215 29.18 -17.42 -11.46
C GLY A 215 29.67 -16.05 -11.93
N ARG A 216 28.77 -15.04 -12.00
CA ARG A 216 29.11 -13.67 -12.45
C ARG A 216 29.65 -12.79 -11.33
N ILE A 217 29.39 -13.16 -10.07
CA ILE A 217 29.90 -12.51 -8.87
C ILE A 217 30.41 -13.57 -7.89
N SER A 218 31.32 -13.18 -6.99
CA SER A 218 31.74 -14.03 -5.88
C SER A 218 30.70 -14.05 -4.77
N TYR A 219 30.79 -15.04 -3.87
CA TYR A 219 29.94 -15.09 -2.68
C TYR A 219 30.11 -13.84 -1.80
N GLY A 220 31.35 -13.38 -1.59
CA GLY A 220 31.58 -12.14 -0.83
C GLY A 220 30.95 -10.91 -1.48
N LYS A 221 30.89 -10.84 -2.83
CA LYS A 221 30.18 -9.75 -3.50
C LYS A 221 28.66 -9.88 -3.38
N TYR A 222 28.14 -11.10 -3.36
CA TYR A 222 26.72 -11.34 -3.08
C TYR A 222 26.33 -10.88 -1.67
N GLU A 223 27.14 -11.20 -0.65
CA GLU A 223 26.91 -10.74 0.72
C GLU A 223 26.95 -9.21 0.82
N GLU A 224 27.96 -8.58 0.22
CA GLU A 224 28.07 -7.12 0.14
C GLU A 224 26.81 -6.48 -0.47
N LEU A 225 26.32 -7.01 -1.60
CA LEU A 225 25.12 -6.51 -2.26
C LEU A 225 23.89 -6.65 -1.34
N LEU A 226 23.68 -7.81 -0.71
CA LEU A 226 22.53 -7.99 0.18
C LEU A 226 22.56 -7.05 1.39
N ILE A 227 23.73 -6.83 2.00
CA ILE A 227 23.87 -5.87 3.11
C ILE A 227 23.53 -4.46 2.64
N GLU A 228 24.13 -3.99 1.54
CA GLU A 228 23.88 -2.65 1.00
C GLU A 228 22.41 -2.46 0.54
N GLY A 229 21.79 -3.53 0.05
CA GLY A 229 20.40 -3.53 -0.40
C GLY A 229 19.36 -3.57 0.71
N GLY A 230 19.77 -3.63 1.98
CA GLY A 230 18.85 -3.75 3.13
C GLY A 230 18.33 -5.17 3.37
N TYR A 231 19.00 -6.18 2.81
CA TYR A 231 18.69 -7.60 2.94
C TYR A 231 19.65 -8.33 3.89
N ALA A 232 20.33 -7.61 4.78
CA ALA A 232 21.18 -8.22 5.81
C ALA A 232 20.49 -9.35 6.61
N PRO A 233 19.19 -9.27 6.97
CA PRO A 233 18.51 -10.37 7.65
C PRO A 233 18.57 -11.70 6.90
N LEU A 234 18.52 -11.69 5.56
CA LEU A 234 18.63 -12.92 4.75
C LEU A 234 19.99 -13.63 4.88
N LEU A 235 21.02 -12.93 5.37
CA LEU A 235 22.36 -13.50 5.58
C LEU A 235 22.58 -13.99 7.02
N PHE A 236 21.91 -13.36 7.99
CA PHE A 236 22.26 -13.49 9.42
C PHE A 236 21.14 -14.06 10.28
N GLU A 237 19.89 -14.11 9.81
CA GLU A 237 18.83 -14.82 10.52
C GLU A 237 19.11 -16.33 10.52
N PRO A 238 19.06 -17.00 11.68
CA PRO A 238 19.20 -18.45 11.72
C PRO A 238 18.08 -19.08 10.90
N GLN A 239 18.39 -20.12 10.13
CA GLN A 239 17.40 -20.96 9.43
C GLN A 239 16.51 -21.67 10.46
N GLN A 240 15.58 -20.94 11.08
CA GLN A 240 14.44 -21.50 11.77
C GLN A 240 13.30 -21.40 10.75
N ASP A 241 12.80 -22.56 10.31
CA ASP A 241 11.67 -22.72 9.36
C ASP A 241 11.98 -22.68 7.86
N THR A 242 13.07 -23.32 7.40
CA THR A 242 13.20 -23.72 5.97
C THR A 242 12.90 -25.19 5.70
N GLU A 243 12.75 -26.02 6.75
CA GLU A 243 12.23 -27.38 6.67
C GLU A 243 10.71 -27.40 6.85
N GLY A 244 10.00 -26.63 6.04
CA GLY A 244 8.57 -26.85 5.83
C GLY A 244 8.41 -27.96 4.80
N GLU A 245 8.63 -29.22 5.15
CA GLU A 245 8.02 -30.32 4.38
C GLU A 245 6.50 -30.24 4.61
N ILE A 246 5.83 -29.39 3.83
CA ILE A 246 4.37 -29.40 3.77
C ILE A 246 4.02 -30.58 2.86
N ASN A 247 3.79 -31.75 3.44
CA ASN A 247 3.22 -32.88 2.74
C ASN A 247 1.71 -32.63 2.55
N GLU A 248 1.34 -31.56 1.83
CA GLU A 248 -0.04 -31.06 1.67
C GLU A 248 -1.01 -32.12 1.12
N PHE A 249 -0.48 -33.19 0.50
CA PHE A 249 -1.25 -34.31 -0.03
C PHE A 249 -1.67 -35.35 1.03
N GLU A 250 -0.98 -35.48 2.16
CA GLU A 250 -1.41 -36.38 3.24
C GLU A 250 -2.57 -35.79 4.04
N ASP A 251 -2.52 -34.49 4.32
CA ASP A 251 -3.57 -33.79 5.07
C ASP A 251 -4.88 -33.68 4.29
N ALA A 252 -4.83 -33.57 2.96
CA ALA A 252 -6.02 -33.50 2.11
C ALA A 252 -6.80 -34.83 2.02
N ASN A 253 -6.17 -35.96 2.33
CA ASN A 253 -6.79 -37.29 2.29
C ASN A 253 -7.31 -37.78 3.65
N SER A 254 -7.27 -36.91 4.68
CA SER A 254 -7.69 -37.24 6.04
C SER A 254 -9.10 -36.73 6.41
N PHE A 255 -9.90 -36.28 5.43
CA PHE A 255 -11.29 -35.85 5.60
C PHE A 255 -12.30 -36.78 4.93
#